data_AF-A0AA37P0V9-F1
#
_entry.id   AF-A0AA37P0V9-F1
#
_cell.length_a   1.000
_cell.length_b   1.000
_cell.length_c   1.000
_cell.angle_alpha   90.00
_cell.angle_beta   90.00
_cell.angle_gamma   90.00
#
_symmetry.space_group_name_H-M   'P 1'
#
loop_
_entity.id
_entity.type
_entity.pdbx_description
1 polymer ?
#
loop_
_entity_poly.entity_id
_entity_poly.type
_entity_poly.pdbx_seq_one_letter_code
_entity_poly.pdbx_strand_id
1 'polypeptide(L)'
;MIQPYLPFLPSSKALIQDYLAQCPGLLREAFVEALSGTIHSFPSFQSGTPGDVRLAHTLLVEWEASDSTARSPVANLVFLQTLLLMIIEADNRPLGSIGAPKESLLGRAVASSNALKLYQAKADLSEAEAGSDTESQLRVRIWWSLVMLDRWNALGAAVPSLIRDESVVVSSSLRVVVGEVQYLLIRASKFLSRASVMITNFQEPLNSTFADRMVGSFMDAWVEDFREDLPAHIEAGSYPVVHLVYWHCRLLAYLLNPSAKSTDALWPSQELINLLVSHSQLITPLHHHFTVLAVLTLIELAKVDRTKEDATRLLSEYRDSSLPASVFDGLVRDKIADHLRPSTSTAAASAPSAMEAAASQGLQHLADLATLSSAAVDKTEGNHTYRTAPNYEDMGFDPRPLLLVGYLNVVRATQQTA
;
A
#
# COMPACT_ATOMS: atom_id res chain seq x y z
N MET A 1 -15.24 -1.06 9.76
CA MET A 1 -14.36 -1.10 8.58
C MET A 1 -13.31 0.01 8.57
N ILE A 2 -13.68 1.29 8.62
CA ILE A 2 -12.71 2.40 8.60
C ILE A 2 -12.17 2.71 10.00
N GLN A 3 -13.04 2.90 11.00
CA GLN A 3 -12.67 3.31 12.36
C GLN A 3 -11.61 2.42 13.05
N PRO A 4 -11.58 1.07 12.87
CA PRO A 4 -10.52 0.24 13.44
C PRO A 4 -9.11 0.55 12.93
N TYR A 5 -8.98 1.31 11.84
CA TYR A 5 -7.68 1.63 11.22
C TYR A 5 -7.45 3.15 11.08
N LEU A 6 -8.51 3.92 10.86
CA LEU A 6 -8.51 5.37 10.70
C LEU A 6 -9.60 5.99 11.59
N PRO A 7 -9.33 6.24 12.88
CA PRO A 7 -10.37 6.55 13.87
C PRO A 7 -10.76 8.04 13.91
N PHE A 8 -10.97 8.67 12.75
CA PHE A 8 -11.19 10.11 12.64
C PHE A 8 -12.63 10.58 12.92
N LEU A 9 -13.56 9.67 13.23
CA LEU A 9 -14.94 10.01 13.60
C LEU A 9 -15.10 9.96 15.12
N PRO A 10 -16.14 10.62 15.68
CA PRO A 10 -16.56 10.38 17.04
C PRO A 10 -16.91 8.90 17.26
N SER A 11 -16.65 8.43 18.47
CA SER A 11 -16.79 7.04 18.93
C SER A 11 -18.22 6.49 18.91
N SER A 12 -19.23 7.36 18.88
CA SER A 12 -20.63 6.96 18.85
C SER A 12 -21.45 7.74 17.82
N LYS A 13 -22.53 7.10 17.34
CA LYS A 13 -23.50 7.72 16.44
C LYS A 13 -24.14 8.97 17.04
N ALA A 14 -24.44 8.96 18.35
CA ALA A 14 -25.01 10.11 19.03
C ALA A 14 -24.07 11.32 18.96
N LEU A 15 -22.77 11.13 19.24
CA LEU A 15 -21.79 12.19 19.13
C LEU A 15 -21.63 12.69 17.69
N ILE A 16 -21.68 11.82 16.68
CA ILE A 16 -21.70 12.25 15.28
C ILE A 16 -22.90 13.18 15.03
N GLN A 17 -24.09 12.80 15.50
CA GLN A 17 -25.29 13.62 15.35
C GLN A 17 -25.19 14.96 16.08
N ASP A 18 -24.59 14.97 17.27
CA ASP A 18 -24.38 16.19 18.07
C ASP A 18 -23.41 17.17 17.38
N TYR A 19 -22.32 16.67 16.80
CA TYR A 19 -21.38 17.48 16.00
C TYR A 19 -22.06 18.01 14.73
N LEU A 20 -22.81 17.16 14.04
CA LEU A 20 -23.54 17.56 12.84
C LEU A 20 -24.63 18.59 13.14
N ALA A 21 -25.36 18.47 14.26
CA ALA A 21 -26.41 19.42 14.63
C ALA A 21 -25.89 20.87 14.78
N GLN A 22 -24.61 21.02 15.11
CA GLN A 22 -23.91 22.31 15.24
C GLN A 22 -23.35 22.85 13.91
N CYS A 23 -23.45 22.08 12.83
CA CYS A 23 -22.92 22.45 11.52
C CYS A 23 -23.97 23.10 10.60
N PRO A 24 -23.56 24.00 9.69
CA PRO A 24 -24.42 24.52 8.63
C PRO A 24 -24.98 23.41 7.72
N GLY A 25 -26.13 23.68 7.08
CA GLY A 25 -26.83 22.73 6.22
C GLY A 25 -25.94 22.09 5.15
N LEU A 26 -25.22 22.91 4.38
CA LEU A 26 -24.30 22.47 3.33
C LEU A 26 -23.29 21.43 3.83
N LEU A 27 -22.67 21.70 4.99
CA LEU A 27 -21.65 20.83 5.55
C LEU A 27 -22.24 19.51 6.08
N ARG A 28 -23.43 19.56 6.68
CA ARG A 28 -24.14 18.34 7.14
C ARG A 28 -24.48 17.43 5.98
N GLU A 29 -25.02 17.99 4.90
CA GLU A 29 -25.38 17.24 3.70
C GLU A 29 -24.14 16.67 3.02
N ALA A 30 -23.07 17.48 2.85
CA ALA A 30 -21.80 17.01 2.32
C ALA A 30 -21.23 15.83 3.12
N PHE A 31 -21.30 15.89 4.45
CA PHE A 31 -20.85 14.79 5.32
C PHE A 31 -21.66 13.51 5.10
N VAL A 32 -23.00 13.60 5.01
CA VAL A 32 -23.88 12.44 4.80
C VAL A 32 -23.62 11.81 3.44
N GLU A 33 -23.51 12.61 2.39
CA GLU A 33 -23.21 12.14 1.03
C GLU A 33 -21.81 11.49 0.96
N ALA A 34 -20.80 12.12 1.55
CA ALA A 34 -19.45 11.54 1.61
C ALA A 34 -19.40 10.25 2.43
N LEU A 35 -20.07 10.19 3.58
CA LEU A 35 -20.11 8.99 4.42
C LEU A 35 -20.80 7.83 3.69
N SER A 36 -21.96 8.09 3.10
CA SER A 36 -22.67 7.08 2.32
C SER A 36 -21.85 6.63 1.12
N GLY A 37 -21.32 7.56 0.32
CA GLY A 37 -20.47 7.24 -0.83
C GLY A 37 -19.23 6.44 -0.45
N THR A 38 -18.58 6.78 0.66
CA THR A 38 -17.41 6.05 1.16
C THR A 38 -17.75 4.63 1.59
N ILE A 39 -18.87 4.40 2.29
CA ILE A 39 -19.30 3.05 2.69
C ILE A 39 -19.57 2.19 1.45
N HIS A 40 -20.30 2.73 0.46
CA HIS A 40 -20.64 2.02 -0.77
C HIS A 40 -19.47 1.88 -1.74
N SER A 41 -18.37 2.61 -1.53
CA SER A 41 -17.12 2.42 -2.30
C SER A 41 -16.47 1.07 -2.04
N PHE A 42 -16.81 0.41 -0.92
CA PHE A 42 -16.37 -0.95 -0.63
C PHE A 42 -17.39 -1.95 -1.19
N PRO A 43 -17.01 -2.81 -2.14
CA PRO A 43 -17.94 -3.70 -2.84
C PRO A 43 -18.72 -4.68 -1.94
N SER A 44 -18.26 -4.97 -0.73
CA SER A 44 -19.03 -5.77 0.24
C SER A 44 -20.28 -5.06 0.77
N PHE A 45 -20.43 -3.75 0.53
CA PHE A 45 -21.49 -2.90 1.11
C PHE A 45 -22.29 -2.15 0.03
N GLN A 46 -22.89 -2.90 -0.89
CA GLN A 46 -23.73 -2.34 -1.98
C GLN A 46 -25.20 -2.16 -1.59
N SER A 47 -25.59 -2.45 -0.35
CA SER A 47 -26.98 -2.32 0.11
C SER A 47 -27.30 -0.88 0.50
N GLY A 48 -28.27 -0.27 -0.18
CA GLY A 48 -28.75 1.08 0.12
C GLY A 48 -28.60 2.02 -1.07
N THR A 49 -28.97 3.29 -0.89
CA THR A 49 -28.75 4.33 -1.89
C THR A 49 -27.32 4.87 -1.70
N PRO A 50 -26.42 4.71 -2.69
CA PRO A 50 -25.08 5.25 -2.60
C PRO A 50 -25.14 6.78 -2.55
N GLY A 51 -24.29 7.39 -1.73
CA GLY A 51 -24.17 8.84 -1.67
C GLY A 51 -23.51 9.41 -2.94
N ASP A 52 -23.88 10.63 -3.30
CA ASP A 52 -23.28 11.39 -4.39
C ASP A 52 -22.05 12.17 -3.88
N VAL A 53 -20.87 11.57 -4.01
CA VAL A 53 -19.60 12.21 -3.58
C VAL A 53 -19.28 13.46 -4.40
N ARG A 54 -19.81 13.60 -5.62
CA ARG A 54 -19.64 14.81 -6.42
C ARG A 54 -20.53 15.93 -5.89
N LEU A 55 -21.74 15.61 -5.42
CA LEU A 55 -22.56 16.54 -4.67
C LEU A 55 -21.84 16.95 -3.37
N ALA A 56 -21.30 15.99 -2.61
CA ALA A 56 -20.51 16.28 -1.41
C ALA A 56 -19.37 17.26 -1.70
N HIS A 57 -18.62 17.04 -2.78
CA HIS A 57 -17.56 17.95 -3.21
C HIS A 57 -18.06 19.36 -3.50
N THR A 58 -19.15 19.47 -4.26
CA THR A 58 -19.77 20.75 -4.62
C THR A 58 -20.22 21.52 -3.39
N LEU A 59 -20.90 20.85 -2.46
CA LEU A 59 -21.37 21.42 -1.20
C LEU A 59 -20.20 21.88 -0.31
N LEU A 60 -19.09 21.16 -0.28
CA LEU A 60 -17.89 21.59 0.45
C LEU A 60 -17.28 22.86 -0.15
N VAL A 61 -17.19 22.95 -1.48
CA VAL A 61 -16.67 24.15 -2.16
C VAL A 61 -17.57 25.35 -1.91
N GLU A 62 -18.88 25.16 -1.95
CA GLU A 62 -19.86 26.21 -1.63
C GLU A 62 -19.75 26.66 -0.17
N TRP A 63 -19.61 25.72 0.77
CA TRP A 63 -19.40 26.04 2.18
C TRP A 63 -18.10 26.81 2.41
N GLU A 64 -17.00 26.45 1.75
CA GLU A 64 -15.73 27.17 1.84
C GLU A 64 -15.83 28.61 1.32
N ALA A 65 -16.60 28.82 0.24
CA ALA A 65 -16.85 30.12 -0.36
C ALA A 65 -17.79 31.02 0.47
N SER A 66 -18.54 30.43 1.42
CA SER A 66 -19.46 31.15 2.29
C SER A 66 -18.75 32.00 3.35
N ASP A 67 -19.50 32.89 4.01
CA ASP A 67 -18.98 33.81 5.02
C ASP A 67 -18.26 33.09 6.16
N SER A 68 -17.20 33.73 6.67
CA SER A 68 -16.37 33.20 7.76
C SER A 68 -17.12 32.87 9.06
N THR A 69 -18.33 33.41 9.23
CA THR A 69 -19.21 33.13 10.37
C THR A 69 -19.67 31.66 10.42
N ALA A 70 -19.64 30.94 9.29
CA ALA A 70 -19.95 29.53 9.21
C ALA A 70 -18.82 28.59 9.71
N ARG A 71 -17.63 29.14 10.02
CA ARG A 71 -16.39 28.38 10.32
C ARG A 71 -16.16 28.18 11.83
N SER A 72 -17.10 27.53 12.51
CA SER A 72 -16.91 27.15 13.92
C SER A 72 -15.84 26.05 14.07
N PRO A 73 -15.23 25.86 15.26
CA PRO A 73 -14.29 24.76 15.51
C PRO A 73 -14.89 23.38 15.14
N VAL A 74 -16.13 23.13 15.54
CA VAL A 74 -16.87 21.90 15.23
C VAL A 74 -17.07 21.73 13.72
N ALA A 75 -17.48 22.80 13.02
CA ALA A 75 -17.63 22.76 11.57
C ALA A 75 -16.31 22.46 10.85
N ASN A 76 -15.18 23.00 11.32
CA ASN A 76 -13.88 22.71 10.73
C ASN A 76 -13.45 21.24 10.95
N LEU A 77 -13.83 20.62 12.08
CA LEU A 77 -13.58 19.19 12.31
C LEU A 77 -14.44 18.31 11.40
N VAL A 78 -15.74 18.60 11.30
CA VAL A 78 -16.64 17.87 10.39
C VAL A 78 -16.19 18.04 8.94
N PHE A 79 -15.75 19.23 8.54
CA PHE A 79 -15.14 19.48 7.23
C PHE A 79 -13.94 18.54 6.95
N LEU A 80 -13.00 18.43 7.90
CA LEU A 80 -11.87 17.51 7.76
C LEU A 80 -12.33 16.05 7.68
N GLN A 81 -13.30 15.65 8.50
CA GLN A 81 -13.86 14.29 8.46
C GLN A 81 -14.48 13.99 7.09
N THR A 82 -15.22 14.94 6.51
CA THR A 82 -15.79 14.81 5.17
C THR A 82 -14.69 14.65 4.12
N LEU A 83 -13.62 15.45 4.17
CA LEU A 83 -12.49 15.28 3.26
C LEU A 83 -11.81 13.91 3.40
N LEU A 84 -11.59 13.43 4.63
CA LEU A 84 -10.98 12.12 4.88
C LEU A 84 -11.85 10.97 4.34
N LEU A 85 -13.18 11.06 4.48
CA LEU A 85 -14.12 10.14 3.85
C LEU A 85 -13.96 10.14 2.32
N MET A 86 -13.99 11.32 1.71
CA MET A 86 -13.85 11.46 0.26
C MET A 86 -12.48 11.00 -0.27
N ILE A 87 -11.40 11.12 0.51
CA ILE A 87 -10.07 10.58 0.15
C ILE A 87 -10.12 9.06 0.09
N ILE A 88 -10.76 8.41 1.08
CA ILE A 88 -10.92 6.95 1.12
C ILE A 88 -11.80 6.48 -0.04
N GLU A 89 -12.89 7.19 -0.33
CA GLU A 89 -13.72 6.87 -1.49
C GLU A 89 -12.94 7.02 -2.79
N ALA A 90 -12.17 8.10 -2.96
CA ALA A 90 -11.37 8.32 -4.16
C ALA A 90 -10.34 7.20 -4.40
N ASP A 91 -9.83 6.58 -3.33
CA ASP A 91 -8.95 5.42 -3.44
C ASP A 91 -9.67 4.18 -3.95
N ASN A 92 -10.91 3.96 -3.49
CA ASN A 92 -11.73 2.83 -3.87
C ASN A 92 -12.55 3.08 -5.15
N ARG A 93 -12.41 4.24 -5.79
CA ARG A 93 -13.25 4.63 -6.92
C ARG A 93 -12.94 3.79 -8.17
N PRO A 94 -13.96 3.21 -8.84
CA PRO A 94 -13.79 2.55 -10.14
C PRO A 94 -13.15 3.45 -11.19
N LEU A 95 -12.35 2.85 -12.08
CA LEU A 95 -11.80 3.55 -13.24
C LEU A 95 -12.92 4.14 -14.10
N GLY A 96 -12.73 5.36 -14.59
CA GLY A 96 -13.71 6.08 -15.39
C GLY A 96 -14.85 6.74 -14.60
N SER A 97 -14.98 6.47 -13.29
CA SER A 97 -15.93 7.19 -12.45
C SER A 97 -15.47 8.63 -12.18
N ILE A 98 -16.39 9.57 -12.28
CA ILE A 98 -16.14 11.00 -12.13
C ILE A 98 -16.28 11.38 -10.66
N GLY A 99 -15.24 11.99 -10.09
CA GLY A 99 -15.27 12.52 -8.74
C GLY A 99 -14.13 13.50 -8.50
N ALA A 100 -14.05 14.04 -7.29
CA ALA A 100 -12.95 14.93 -6.93
C ALA A 100 -11.60 14.20 -7.02
N PRO A 101 -10.55 14.83 -7.60
CA PRO A 101 -9.20 14.27 -7.61
C PRO A 101 -8.68 14.06 -6.19
N LYS A 102 -8.10 12.89 -5.91
CA LYS A 102 -7.61 12.51 -4.58
C LYS A 102 -6.57 13.50 -4.05
N GLU A 103 -5.68 13.95 -4.94
CA GLU A 103 -4.58 14.87 -4.63
C GLU A 103 -5.12 16.24 -4.20
N SER A 104 -6.21 16.70 -4.83
CA SER A 104 -6.90 17.94 -4.46
C SER A 104 -7.52 17.82 -3.06
N LEU A 105 -8.18 16.69 -2.78
CA LEU A 105 -8.78 16.43 -1.46
C LEU A 105 -7.72 16.34 -0.36
N LEU A 106 -6.62 15.62 -0.61
CA LEU A 106 -5.48 15.52 0.30
C LEU A 106 -4.84 16.89 0.57
N GLY A 107 -4.58 17.67 -0.49
CA GLY A 107 -4.03 19.02 -0.36
C GLY A 107 -4.91 19.94 0.50
N ARG A 108 -6.23 19.90 0.28
CA ARG A 108 -7.20 20.64 1.10
C ARG A 108 -7.20 20.17 2.56
N ALA A 109 -7.17 18.85 2.80
CA ALA A 109 -7.17 18.30 4.15
C ALA A 109 -5.90 18.69 4.93
N VAL A 110 -4.74 18.66 4.27
CA VAL A 110 -3.45 19.09 4.86
C VAL A 110 -3.45 20.59 5.15
N ALA A 111 -3.89 21.42 4.20
CA ALA A 111 -3.97 22.86 4.40
C ALA A 111 -4.88 23.23 5.59
N SER A 112 -6.08 22.64 5.66
CA SER A 112 -7.03 22.89 6.74
C SER A 112 -6.54 22.34 8.09
N SER A 113 -5.90 21.17 8.12
CA SER A 113 -5.30 20.62 9.34
C SER A 113 -4.17 21.49 9.88
N ASN A 114 -3.36 22.08 8.99
CA ASN A 114 -2.32 23.03 9.36
C ASN A 114 -2.89 24.35 9.89
N ALA A 115 -3.96 24.87 9.28
CA ALA A 115 -4.66 26.06 9.76
C ALA A 115 -5.22 25.88 11.18
N LEU A 116 -5.72 24.67 11.49
CA LEU A 116 -6.18 24.29 12.84
C LEU A 116 -5.04 23.87 13.79
N LYS A 117 -3.80 23.82 13.30
CA LYS A 117 -2.61 23.36 14.04
C LYS A 117 -2.79 21.96 14.66
N LEU A 118 -3.44 21.04 13.94
CA LEU A 118 -3.71 19.70 14.48
C LEU A 118 -2.44 18.90 14.79
N TYR A 119 -1.32 19.20 14.13
CA TYR A 119 0.00 18.66 14.44
C TYR A 119 0.49 18.99 15.86
N GLN A 120 -0.10 20.00 16.51
CA GLN A 120 0.19 20.37 17.91
C GLN A 120 -0.80 19.74 18.88
N ALA A 121 -1.85 19.05 18.41
CA ALA A 121 -2.82 18.41 19.27
C ALA A 121 -2.15 17.31 20.10
N LYS A 122 -2.36 17.35 21.41
CA LYS A 122 -1.78 16.39 22.35
C LYS A 122 -2.88 15.62 23.05
N ALA A 123 -2.60 14.33 23.28
CA ALA A 123 -3.37 13.52 24.19
C ALA A 123 -3.17 14.04 25.63
N ASP A 124 -4.24 14.54 26.25
CA ASP A 124 -4.27 14.68 27.71
C ASP A 124 -4.56 13.30 28.30
N LEU A 125 -3.59 12.76 29.04
CA LEU A 125 -3.70 11.42 29.63
C LEU A 125 -4.85 11.34 30.64
N SER A 126 -5.13 12.43 31.36
CA SER A 126 -6.19 12.47 32.36
C SER A 126 -7.60 12.36 31.74
N GLU A 127 -7.80 12.98 30.59
CA GLU A 127 -9.06 12.89 29.83
C GLU A 127 -9.20 11.56 29.09
N ALA A 128 -8.08 10.99 28.62
CA ALA A 128 -8.08 9.74 27.87
C ALA A 128 -8.44 8.53 28.74
N GLU A 129 -8.01 8.53 30.00
CA GLU A 129 -8.36 7.50 30.98
C GLU A 129 -9.80 7.61 31.50
N ALA A 130 -10.38 8.82 31.47
CA ALA A 130 -11.78 9.06 31.88
C ALA A 130 -12.82 8.49 30.89
N GLY A 131 -12.39 8.02 29.71
CA GLY A 131 -13.23 7.31 28.74
C GLY A 131 -14.23 8.17 27.97
N SER A 132 -14.27 9.49 28.20
CA SER A 132 -15.08 10.42 27.42
C SER A 132 -14.36 10.82 26.13
N ASP A 133 -15.04 10.66 25.00
CA ASP A 133 -14.51 11.06 23.69
C ASP A 133 -14.52 12.59 23.53
N THR A 134 -13.38 13.23 23.84
CA THR A 134 -13.26 14.70 23.83
C THR A 134 -12.90 15.27 22.46
N GLU A 135 -13.19 16.56 22.22
CA GLU A 135 -12.78 17.25 20.99
C GLU A 135 -11.24 17.17 20.79
N SER A 136 -10.47 17.26 21.87
CA SER A 136 -9.01 17.16 21.84
C SER A 136 -8.55 15.79 21.31
N GLN A 137 -9.15 14.71 21.82
CA GLN A 137 -8.88 13.36 21.32
C GLN A 137 -9.26 13.22 19.85
N LEU A 138 -10.42 13.73 19.46
CA LEU A 138 -10.88 13.69 18.07
C LEU A 138 -9.89 14.40 17.13
N ARG A 139 -9.36 15.56 17.51
CA ARG A 139 -8.31 16.28 16.76
C ARG A 139 -7.06 15.45 16.56
N VAL A 140 -6.59 14.77 17.61
CA VAL A 140 -5.44 13.86 17.55
C VAL A 140 -5.74 12.72 16.56
N ARG A 141 -6.92 12.10 16.65
CA ARG A 141 -7.29 10.99 15.75
C ARG A 141 -7.45 11.42 14.29
N ILE A 142 -7.99 12.61 14.03
CA ILE A 142 -8.06 13.20 12.68
C ILE A 142 -6.65 13.43 12.11
N TRP A 143 -5.76 14.06 12.89
CA TRP A 143 -4.38 14.31 12.46
C TRP A 143 -3.68 13.03 12.04
N TRP A 144 -3.69 12.00 12.89
CA TRP A 144 -2.98 10.77 12.62
C TRP A 144 -3.63 9.93 11.51
N SER A 145 -4.96 10.01 11.35
CA SER A 145 -5.63 9.39 10.18
C SER A 145 -5.21 10.06 8.88
N LEU A 146 -5.08 11.40 8.86
CA LEU A 146 -4.60 12.12 7.69
C LEU A 146 -3.13 11.82 7.38
N VAL A 147 -2.26 11.75 8.41
CA VAL A 147 -0.87 11.32 8.24
C VAL A 147 -0.80 9.96 7.56
N MET A 148 -1.59 8.99 8.03
CA MET A 148 -1.64 7.66 7.43
C MET A 148 -2.07 7.72 5.95
N LEU A 149 -3.18 8.40 5.63
CA LEU A 149 -3.67 8.53 4.26
C LEU A 149 -2.65 9.19 3.33
N ASP A 150 -1.96 10.25 3.79
CA ASP A 150 -0.91 10.92 3.03
C ASP A 150 0.29 9.99 2.75
N ARG A 151 0.77 9.24 3.75
CA ARG A 151 1.93 8.34 3.58
C ARG A 151 1.62 7.16 2.66
N TRP A 152 0.45 6.56 2.79
CA TRP A 152 0.01 5.49 1.89
C TRP A 152 -0.17 6.00 0.46
N ASN A 153 -0.74 7.19 0.28
CA ASN A 153 -0.84 7.83 -1.02
C ASN A 153 0.53 8.08 -1.66
N ALA A 154 1.43 8.73 -0.92
CA ALA A 154 2.78 9.06 -1.37
C ALA A 154 3.51 7.82 -1.90
N LEU A 155 3.41 6.72 -1.16
CA LEU A 155 4.01 5.45 -1.52
C LEU A 155 3.36 4.81 -2.76
N GLY A 156 2.03 4.65 -2.77
CA GLY A 156 1.32 3.92 -3.83
C GLY A 156 1.30 4.65 -5.18
N ALA A 157 1.30 5.98 -5.15
CA ALA A 157 1.32 6.84 -6.34
C ALA A 157 2.72 7.35 -6.71
N ALA A 158 3.75 7.00 -5.92
CA ALA A 158 5.14 7.47 -6.10
C ALA A 158 5.26 9.01 -6.14
N VAL A 159 4.52 9.68 -5.27
CA VAL A 159 4.56 11.14 -5.14
C VAL A 159 5.14 11.53 -3.78
N PRO A 160 5.74 12.73 -3.65
CA PRO A 160 6.16 13.21 -2.35
C PRO A 160 4.98 13.35 -1.39
N SER A 161 5.20 13.00 -0.12
CA SER A 161 4.24 13.25 0.95
C SER A 161 3.98 14.74 1.13
N LEU A 162 2.72 15.12 1.35
CA LEU A 162 2.37 16.52 1.62
C LEU A 162 2.67 16.92 3.07
N ILE A 163 2.55 15.98 4.00
CA ILE A 163 2.86 16.20 5.41
C ILE A 163 4.36 16.02 5.63
N ARG A 164 4.95 17.05 6.22
CA ARG A 164 6.37 17.07 6.57
C ARG A 164 6.68 16.16 7.75
N ASP A 165 7.83 15.49 7.71
CA ASP A 165 8.28 14.58 8.78
C ASP A 165 8.44 15.27 10.14
N GLU A 166 8.85 16.55 10.15
CA GLU A 166 9.08 17.28 11.41
C GLU A 166 7.79 17.52 12.21
N SER A 167 6.64 17.47 11.53
CA SER A 167 5.31 17.58 12.16
C SER A 167 4.77 16.24 12.67
N VAL A 168 5.49 15.13 12.46
CA VAL A 168 5.04 13.76 12.75
C VAL A 168 5.88 13.15 13.87
N VAL A 169 5.59 13.57 15.10
CA VAL A 169 6.28 13.08 16.31
C VAL A 169 5.37 12.10 17.05
N VAL A 170 5.67 10.80 16.92
CA VAL A 170 4.93 9.74 17.61
C VAL A 170 5.40 9.63 19.06
N SER A 171 4.53 9.97 20.03
CA SER A 171 4.75 9.76 21.47
C SER A 171 4.09 8.47 21.95
N SER A 172 4.56 7.90 23.06
CA SER A 172 3.93 6.72 23.68
C SER A 172 2.51 6.98 24.18
N SER A 173 2.23 8.20 24.65
CA SER A 173 0.90 8.64 25.11
C SER A 173 -0.17 8.58 24.01
N LEU A 174 0.23 8.59 22.74
CA LEU A 174 -0.70 8.51 21.62
C LEU A 174 -1.55 7.23 21.66
N ARG A 175 -0.96 6.12 22.12
CA ARG A 175 -1.61 4.80 22.20
C ARG A 175 -2.93 4.84 22.96
N VAL A 176 -3.03 5.66 24.01
CA VAL A 176 -4.24 5.77 24.86
C VAL A 176 -5.40 6.38 24.07
N VAL A 177 -5.12 7.26 23.11
CA VAL A 177 -6.15 7.99 22.35
C VAL A 177 -6.55 7.30 21.06
N VAL A 178 -5.59 6.73 20.32
CA VAL A 178 -5.87 6.10 19.02
C VAL A 178 -6.16 4.62 19.12
N GLY A 179 -5.76 3.95 20.21
CA GLY A 179 -5.79 2.50 20.36
C GLY A 179 -4.48 1.83 19.96
N GLU A 180 -4.28 0.59 20.42
CA GLU A 180 -3.04 -0.16 20.21
C GLU A 180 -2.76 -0.45 18.72
N VAL A 181 -3.77 -0.95 18.00
CA VAL A 181 -3.61 -1.33 16.59
C VAL A 181 -3.23 -0.11 15.76
N GLN A 182 -3.96 0.99 15.92
CA GLN A 182 -3.73 2.24 15.19
C GLN A 182 -2.37 2.84 15.56
N TYR A 183 -1.97 2.76 16.83
CA TYR A 183 -0.63 3.17 17.25
C TYR A 183 0.47 2.41 16.51
N LEU A 184 0.34 1.08 16.39
CA LEU A 184 1.30 0.26 15.63
C LEU A 184 1.31 0.65 14.15
N LEU A 185 0.15 0.86 13.52
CA LEU A 185 0.07 1.30 12.12
C LEU A 185 0.72 2.68 11.92
N ILE A 186 0.49 3.62 12.85
CA ILE A 186 1.13 4.95 12.86
C ILE A 186 2.64 4.83 12.99
N ARG A 187 3.14 3.91 13.82
CA ARG A 187 4.59 3.67 13.94
C ARG A 187 5.18 3.19 12.62
N ALA A 188 4.53 2.24 11.95
CA ALA A 188 4.96 1.74 10.64
C ALA A 188 4.95 2.84 9.56
N SER A 189 4.08 3.87 9.67
CA SER A 189 4.03 4.98 8.70
C SER A 189 5.34 5.77 8.58
N LYS A 190 6.22 5.74 9.60
CA LYS A 190 7.56 6.34 9.52
C LYS A 190 8.40 5.66 8.45
N PHE A 191 8.32 4.33 8.34
CA PHE A 191 8.96 3.58 7.27
C PHE A 191 8.39 3.99 5.91
N LEU A 192 7.06 4.08 5.80
CA LEU A 192 6.39 4.45 4.53
C LEU A 192 6.83 5.83 4.03
N SER A 193 6.96 6.82 4.94
CA SER A 193 7.51 8.14 4.59
C SER A 193 8.90 8.01 3.96
N ARG A 194 9.79 7.27 4.61
CA ARG A 194 11.18 7.11 4.16
C ARG A 194 11.27 6.34 2.84
N ALA A 195 10.47 5.30 2.69
CA ALA A 195 10.33 4.57 1.43
C ALA A 195 9.86 5.50 0.30
N SER A 196 8.85 6.34 0.54
CA SER A 196 8.36 7.30 -0.46
C SER A 196 9.45 8.31 -0.88
N VAL A 197 10.24 8.80 0.07
CA VAL A 197 11.38 9.68 -0.21
C VAL A 197 12.40 8.95 -1.08
N MET A 198 12.74 7.70 -0.77
CA MET A 198 13.69 6.93 -1.58
C MET A 198 13.17 6.72 -3.01
N ILE A 199 11.90 6.34 -3.17
CA ILE A 199 11.26 6.12 -4.47
C ILE A 199 11.29 7.39 -5.32
N THR A 200 10.87 8.52 -4.74
CA THR A 200 10.83 9.81 -5.46
C THR A 200 12.20 10.38 -5.81
N ASN A 201 13.27 9.88 -5.18
CA ASN A 201 14.65 10.26 -5.45
C ASN A 201 15.38 9.30 -6.39
N PHE A 202 14.74 8.28 -6.94
CA PHE A 202 15.35 7.48 -8.01
C PHE A 202 15.69 8.39 -9.20
N GLN A 203 16.98 8.48 -9.54
CA GLN A 203 17.48 9.33 -10.63
C GLN A 203 17.68 8.54 -11.91
N GLU A 204 17.39 9.16 -13.06
CA GLU A 204 17.80 8.64 -14.37
C GLU A 204 19.23 9.09 -14.73
N PRO A 205 20.10 8.21 -15.27
CA PRO A 205 19.89 6.79 -15.47
C PRO A 205 19.90 6.03 -14.12
N LEU A 206 19.06 4.99 -14.03
CA LEU A 206 18.86 4.20 -12.82
C LEU A 206 20.11 3.39 -12.46
N ASN A 207 21.12 4.06 -11.90
CA ASN A 207 22.36 3.46 -11.41
C ASN A 207 22.34 3.47 -9.89
N SER A 208 22.65 2.36 -9.23
CA SER A 208 22.84 2.43 -7.77
C SER A 208 24.20 2.99 -7.42
N THR A 209 24.19 3.90 -6.47
CA THR A 209 25.36 4.40 -5.77
C THR A 209 25.60 3.57 -4.51
N PHE A 210 26.78 3.70 -3.91
CA PHE A 210 27.03 3.15 -2.58
C PHE A 210 26.05 3.70 -1.53
N ALA A 211 25.61 4.96 -1.68
CA ALA A 211 24.62 5.56 -0.80
C ALA A 211 23.27 4.84 -0.88
N ASP A 212 22.82 4.46 -2.08
CA ASP A 212 21.54 3.75 -2.25
C ASP A 212 21.54 2.38 -1.55
N ARG A 213 22.69 1.69 -1.58
CA ARG A 213 22.86 0.40 -0.88
C ARG A 213 22.87 0.56 0.64
N MET A 214 23.51 1.60 1.14
CA MET A 214 23.49 1.92 2.57
C MET A 214 22.07 2.30 3.03
N VAL A 215 21.33 3.05 2.23
CA VAL A 215 19.93 3.39 2.55
C VAL A 215 19.07 2.14 2.56
N GLY A 216 19.23 1.22 1.59
CA GLY A 216 18.52 -0.06 1.57
C GLY A 216 18.75 -0.91 2.82
N SER A 217 19.98 -0.98 3.34
CA SER A 217 20.26 -1.74 4.58
C SER A 217 19.66 -1.10 5.84
N PHE A 218 19.51 0.23 5.88
CA PHE A 218 18.76 0.91 6.94
C PHE A 218 17.26 0.60 6.89
N MET A 219 16.70 0.39 5.69
CA MET A 219 15.30 0.02 5.53
C MET A 219 15.02 -1.36 6.13
N ASP A 220 15.91 -2.34 5.91
CA ASP A 220 15.80 -3.65 6.54
C ASP A 220 15.81 -3.56 8.07
N ALA A 221 16.76 -2.79 8.63
CA ALA A 221 16.85 -2.59 10.08
C ALA A 221 15.57 -1.95 10.67
N TRP A 222 15.02 -0.92 10.02
CA TRP A 222 13.79 -0.26 10.50
C TRP A 222 12.55 -1.16 10.46
N VAL A 223 12.47 -2.06 9.49
CA VAL A 223 11.37 -3.04 9.43
C VAL A 223 11.51 -4.06 10.55
N GLU A 224 12.74 -4.50 10.86
CA GLU A 224 12.99 -5.39 12.00
C GLU A 224 12.71 -4.70 13.33
N ASP A 225 13.13 -3.44 13.52
CA ASP A 225 12.80 -2.66 14.73
C ASP A 225 11.28 -2.60 14.96
N PHE A 226 10.49 -2.43 13.89
CA PHE A 226 9.03 -2.47 14.00
C PHE A 226 8.51 -3.85 14.42
N ARG A 227 9.08 -4.94 13.87
CA ARG A 227 8.69 -6.32 14.22
C ARG A 227 9.03 -6.66 15.66
N GLU A 228 10.21 -6.30 16.12
CA GLU A 228 10.70 -6.58 17.48
C GLU A 228 9.86 -5.85 18.54
N ASP A 229 9.30 -4.71 18.19
CA ASP A 229 8.42 -3.93 19.06
C ASP A 229 6.96 -4.40 19.07
N LEU A 230 6.59 -5.43 18.29
CA LEU A 230 5.25 -6.00 18.34
C LEU A 230 5.04 -6.75 19.66
N PRO A 231 4.02 -6.40 20.45
CA PRO A 231 3.65 -7.18 21.64
C PRO A 231 3.32 -8.63 21.28
N ALA A 232 3.63 -9.56 22.19
CA ALA A 232 3.46 -11.00 21.95
C ALA A 232 2.02 -11.41 21.59
N HIS A 233 0.99 -10.69 22.05
CA HIS A 233 -0.41 -10.96 21.73
C HIS A 233 -0.83 -10.47 20.33
N ILE A 234 -0.01 -9.67 19.66
CA ILE A 234 -0.26 -9.19 18.30
C ILE A 234 0.15 -10.28 17.30
N GLU A 235 -0.66 -11.33 17.24
CA GLU A 235 -0.45 -12.48 16.36
C GLU A 235 -1.10 -12.30 14.98
N ALA A 236 -0.54 -12.96 13.96
CA ALA A 236 -0.98 -12.85 12.57
C ALA A 236 -2.45 -13.22 12.33
N GLY A 237 -2.97 -14.22 13.04
CA GLY A 237 -4.37 -14.64 12.92
C GLY A 237 -5.37 -13.69 13.59
N SER A 238 -4.95 -12.94 14.61
CA SER A 238 -5.84 -12.04 15.37
C SER A 238 -5.73 -10.58 14.92
N TYR A 239 -4.55 -10.18 14.44
CA TYR A 239 -4.23 -8.82 14.00
C TYR A 239 -3.66 -8.79 12.58
N PRO A 240 -4.37 -9.36 11.59
CA PRO A 240 -3.84 -9.58 10.24
C PRO A 240 -3.39 -8.28 9.57
N VAL A 241 -4.05 -7.15 9.82
CA VAL A 241 -3.66 -5.85 9.21
C VAL A 241 -2.29 -5.36 9.70
N VAL A 242 -1.95 -5.58 10.97
CA VAL A 242 -0.62 -5.19 11.50
C VAL A 242 0.47 -5.99 10.78
N HIS A 243 0.23 -7.28 10.58
CA HIS A 243 1.15 -8.18 9.88
C HIS A 243 1.19 -7.92 8.37
N LEU A 244 0.07 -7.59 7.73
CA LEU A 244 0.04 -7.14 6.34
C LEU A 244 0.88 -5.87 6.15
N VAL A 245 0.80 -4.91 7.07
CA VAL A 245 1.65 -3.71 7.03
C VAL A 245 3.12 -4.07 7.21
N TYR A 246 3.45 -4.95 8.17
CA TYR A 246 4.81 -5.43 8.35
C TYR A 246 5.37 -6.05 7.07
N TRP A 247 4.67 -7.03 6.48
CA TRP A 247 5.13 -7.71 5.28
C TRP A 247 5.17 -6.80 4.05
N HIS A 248 4.27 -5.83 3.95
CA HIS A 248 4.33 -4.80 2.91
C HIS A 248 5.58 -3.94 3.04
N CYS A 249 5.91 -3.49 4.25
CA CYS A 249 7.13 -2.75 4.52
C CYS A 249 8.37 -3.61 4.23
N ARG A 250 8.35 -4.89 4.60
CA ARG A 250 9.45 -5.83 4.32
C ARG A 250 9.66 -6.05 2.83
N LEU A 251 8.57 -6.24 2.08
CA LEU A 251 8.63 -6.34 0.62
C LEU A 251 9.25 -5.08 0.01
N LEU A 252 8.80 -3.89 0.43
CA LEU A 252 9.38 -2.63 -0.02
C LEU A 252 10.86 -2.50 0.33
N ALA A 253 11.29 -2.90 1.53
CA ALA A 253 12.70 -2.84 1.92
C ALA A 253 13.57 -3.65 0.95
N TYR A 254 13.14 -4.84 0.55
CA TYR A 254 13.83 -5.63 -0.47
C TYR A 254 13.77 -5.00 -1.86
N LEU A 255 12.61 -4.50 -2.30
CA LEU A 255 12.49 -3.83 -3.60
C LEU A 255 13.28 -2.52 -3.68
N LEU A 256 13.63 -1.92 -2.55
CA LEU A 256 14.49 -0.74 -2.45
C LEU A 256 15.97 -1.09 -2.26
N ASN A 257 16.31 -2.37 -2.09
CA ASN A 257 17.67 -2.83 -1.85
C ASN A 257 18.23 -3.49 -3.12
N PRO A 258 19.18 -2.86 -3.84
CA PRO A 258 19.78 -3.41 -5.08
C PRO A 258 20.51 -4.74 -4.91
N SER A 259 20.80 -5.15 -3.67
CA SER A 259 21.48 -6.40 -3.34
C SER A 259 20.54 -7.51 -2.85
N ALA A 260 19.22 -7.26 -2.82
CA ALA A 260 18.23 -8.27 -2.47
C ALA A 260 18.12 -9.34 -3.57
N LYS A 261 17.88 -10.59 -3.15
CA LYS A 261 17.70 -11.74 -4.05
C LYS A 261 16.23 -11.92 -4.42
N SER A 262 15.97 -12.65 -5.50
CA SER A 262 14.61 -13.04 -5.89
C SER A 262 13.86 -13.78 -4.77
N THR A 263 14.56 -14.65 -4.03
CA THR A 263 14.02 -15.37 -2.89
C THR A 263 13.68 -14.46 -1.70
N ASP A 264 14.42 -13.36 -1.54
CA ASP A 264 14.19 -12.41 -0.46
C ASP A 264 12.87 -11.65 -0.70
N ALA A 265 12.56 -11.29 -1.96
CA ALA A 265 11.29 -10.69 -2.34
C ALA A 265 10.12 -11.68 -2.41
N LEU A 266 10.37 -12.94 -2.79
CA LEU A 266 9.35 -13.99 -2.83
C LEU A 266 8.74 -14.24 -1.45
N TRP A 267 9.55 -14.30 -0.40
CA TRP A 267 9.10 -14.63 0.96
C TRP A 267 8.02 -13.67 1.52
N PRO A 268 8.22 -12.34 1.60
CA PRO A 268 7.17 -11.43 2.06
C PRO A 268 5.98 -11.38 1.10
N SER A 269 6.19 -11.64 -0.20
CA SER A 269 5.07 -11.74 -1.15
C SER A 269 4.19 -12.94 -0.83
N GLN A 270 4.78 -14.09 -0.51
CA GLN A 270 4.08 -15.28 -0.05
C GLN A 270 3.30 -15.02 1.24
N GLU A 271 3.92 -14.39 2.23
CA GLU A 271 3.25 -14.06 3.51
C GLU A 271 2.06 -13.11 3.33
N LEU A 272 2.20 -12.10 2.45
CA LEU A 272 1.09 -11.23 2.08
C LEU A 272 -0.07 -12.01 1.45
N ILE A 273 0.20 -12.84 0.43
CA ILE A 273 -0.84 -13.64 -0.23
C ILE A 273 -1.50 -14.61 0.75
N ASN A 274 -0.73 -15.31 1.58
CA ASN A 274 -1.25 -16.22 2.59
C ASN A 274 -2.18 -15.51 3.58
N LEU A 275 -1.80 -14.34 4.08
CA LEU A 275 -2.64 -13.56 4.99
C LEU A 275 -3.90 -13.05 4.33
N LEU A 276 -3.80 -12.54 3.09
CA LEU A 276 -4.96 -12.07 2.33
C LEU A 276 -5.96 -13.21 2.10
N VAL A 277 -5.49 -14.36 1.60
CA VAL A 277 -6.32 -15.53 1.28
C VAL A 277 -6.93 -16.14 2.54
N SER A 278 -6.16 -16.27 3.63
CA SER A 278 -6.66 -16.83 4.91
C SER A 278 -7.67 -15.91 5.61
N HIS A 279 -7.68 -14.62 5.31
CA HIS A 279 -8.60 -13.63 5.88
C HIS A 279 -9.49 -13.00 4.81
N SER A 280 -10.19 -13.82 4.03
CA SER A 280 -11.03 -13.39 2.90
C SER A 280 -12.22 -12.49 3.25
N GLN A 281 -12.51 -12.27 4.54
CA GLN A 281 -13.53 -11.33 5.01
C GLN A 281 -12.93 -10.00 5.50
N LEU A 282 -11.61 -9.84 5.41
CA LEU A 282 -10.92 -8.66 5.91
C LEU A 282 -11.13 -7.46 4.98
N ILE A 283 -11.87 -6.47 5.48
CA ILE A 283 -12.10 -5.21 4.77
C ILE A 283 -11.36 -4.09 5.49
N THR A 284 -10.41 -3.47 4.78
CA THR A 284 -9.61 -2.34 5.24
C THR A 284 -9.40 -1.34 4.11
N PRO A 285 -9.33 -0.01 4.39
CA PRO A 285 -8.99 1.00 3.39
C PRO A 285 -7.65 0.76 2.69
N LEU A 286 -6.75 -0.01 3.30
CA LEU A 286 -5.40 -0.27 2.81
C LEU A 286 -5.27 -1.54 1.96
N HIS A 287 -6.36 -2.28 1.76
CA HIS A 287 -6.33 -3.63 1.18
C HIS A 287 -5.62 -3.67 -0.19
N HIS A 288 -5.94 -2.71 -1.05
CA HIS A 288 -5.39 -2.61 -2.39
C HIS A 288 -3.87 -2.39 -2.40
N HIS A 289 -3.30 -1.72 -1.39
CA HIS A 289 -1.85 -1.55 -1.31
C HIS A 289 -1.11 -2.87 -1.12
N PHE A 290 -1.64 -3.75 -0.27
CA PHE A 290 -1.06 -5.06 -0.01
C PHE A 290 -1.13 -5.95 -1.25
N THR A 291 -2.32 -6.02 -1.84
CA THR A 291 -2.60 -6.84 -3.02
C THR A 291 -1.76 -6.42 -4.23
N VAL A 292 -1.82 -5.13 -4.61
CA VAL A 292 -1.25 -4.68 -5.88
C VAL A 292 0.27 -4.83 -5.87
N LEU A 293 0.95 -4.42 -4.79
CA LEU A 293 2.41 -4.56 -4.72
C LEU A 293 2.83 -6.03 -4.74
N ALA A 294 2.20 -6.89 -3.91
CA ALA A 294 2.54 -8.31 -3.86
C ALA A 294 2.34 -9.01 -5.21
N VAL A 295 1.20 -8.79 -5.86
CA VAL A 295 0.91 -9.46 -7.14
C VAL A 295 1.81 -8.96 -8.26
N LEU A 296 2.05 -7.66 -8.38
CA LEU A 296 2.96 -7.15 -9.41
C LEU A 296 4.39 -7.67 -9.20
N THR A 297 4.85 -7.78 -7.95
CA THR A 297 6.15 -8.41 -7.66
C THR A 297 6.16 -9.90 -8.00
N LEU A 298 5.10 -10.64 -7.67
CA LEU A 298 4.99 -12.06 -8.02
C LEU A 298 4.97 -12.29 -9.55
N ILE A 299 4.35 -11.40 -10.32
CA ILE A 299 4.38 -11.45 -11.79
C ILE A 299 5.81 -11.32 -12.34
N GLU A 300 6.64 -10.48 -11.74
CA GLU A 300 8.06 -10.38 -12.12
C GLU A 300 8.86 -11.60 -11.65
N LEU A 301 8.64 -12.05 -10.41
CA LEU A 301 9.28 -13.25 -9.86
C LEU A 301 8.92 -14.54 -10.61
N ALA A 302 7.73 -14.60 -11.23
CA ALA A 302 7.31 -15.70 -12.07
C ALA A 302 8.13 -15.81 -13.38
N LYS A 303 8.82 -14.74 -13.78
CA LYS A 303 9.75 -14.72 -14.92
C LYS A 303 11.17 -15.15 -14.55
N VAL A 304 11.48 -15.23 -13.26
CA VAL A 304 12.81 -15.63 -12.75
C VAL A 304 12.81 -17.12 -12.45
N ASP A 305 13.65 -17.90 -13.13
CA ASP A 305 13.66 -19.37 -13.07
C ASP A 305 13.64 -19.92 -11.64
N ARG A 306 14.42 -19.32 -10.74
CA ARG A 306 14.54 -19.75 -9.34
C ARG A 306 13.25 -19.62 -8.52
N THR A 307 12.39 -18.65 -8.85
CA THR A 307 11.16 -18.33 -8.10
C THR A 307 9.89 -18.61 -8.89
N LYS A 308 10.04 -19.07 -10.14
CA LYS A 308 8.97 -19.24 -11.12
C LYS A 308 7.82 -20.11 -10.61
N GLU A 309 8.13 -21.29 -10.11
CA GLU A 309 7.13 -22.27 -9.69
C GLU A 309 6.29 -21.76 -8.52
N ASP A 310 6.96 -21.26 -7.46
CA ASP A 310 6.29 -20.72 -6.28
C ASP A 310 5.49 -19.46 -6.60
N ALA A 311 6.05 -18.53 -7.38
CA ALA A 311 5.34 -17.32 -7.76
C ALA A 311 4.08 -17.64 -8.59
N THR A 312 4.19 -18.55 -9.56
CA THR A 312 3.05 -18.99 -10.38
C THR A 312 1.97 -19.68 -9.55
N ARG A 313 2.38 -20.50 -8.58
CA ARG A 313 1.46 -21.14 -7.62
C ARG A 313 0.71 -20.10 -6.80
N LEU A 314 1.41 -19.14 -6.20
CA LEU A 314 0.81 -18.08 -5.37
C LEU A 314 -0.14 -17.18 -6.18
N LEU A 315 0.22 -16.84 -7.42
CA LEU A 315 -0.65 -16.09 -8.33
C LEU A 315 -1.94 -16.85 -8.63
N SER A 316 -1.84 -18.17 -8.82
CA SER A 316 -3.01 -19.04 -9.06
C SER A 316 -3.89 -19.14 -7.81
N GLU A 317 -3.28 -19.35 -6.63
CA GLU A 317 -3.99 -19.37 -5.34
C GLU A 317 -4.75 -18.06 -5.10
N TYR A 318 -4.11 -16.91 -5.34
CA TYR A 318 -4.77 -15.60 -5.23
C TYR A 318 -5.92 -15.47 -6.23
N ARG A 319 -5.69 -15.81 -7.51
CA ARG A 319 -6.72 -15.72 -8.55
C ARG A 319 -7.94 -16.58 -8.24
N ASP A 320 -7.74 -17.76 -7.68
CA ASP A 320 -8.80 -18.72 -7.43
C ASP A 320 -9.48 -18.49 -6.05
N SER A 321 -8.93 -17.60 -5.22
CA SER A 321 -9.48 -17.25 -3.91
C SER A 321 -10.77 -16.40 -3.98
N SER A 322 -11.58 -16.45 -2.92
CA SER A 322 -12.83 -15.69 -2.75
C SER A 322 -12.62 -14.41 -1.91
N LEU A 323 -11.68 -13.57 -2.31
CA LEU A 323 -11.39 -12.30 -1.63
C LEU A 323 -12.55 -11.30 -1.72
N PRO A 324 -12.68 -10.40 -0.72
CA PRO A 324 -13.72 -9.40 -0.74
C PRO A 324 -13.39 -8.41 -1.84
N ALA A 325 -14.28 -8.28 -2.82
CA ALA A 325 -14.04 -7.46 -4.00
C ALA A 325 -13.57 -6.06 -3.58
N SER A 326 -12.32 -5.73 -3.88
CA SER A 326 -11.83 -4.38 -4.05
C SER A 326 -11.95 -4.03 -5.53
N VAL A 327 -12.09 -2.74 -5.86
CA VAL A 327 -12.02 -2.29 -7.26
C VAL A 327 -10.70 -2.71 -7.93
N PHE A 328 -9.63 -2.84 -7.14
CA PHE A 328 -8.35 -3.30 -7.63
C PHE A 328 -8.28 -4.81 -7.87
N ASP A 329 -9.15 -5.62 -7.25
CA ASP A 329 -9.05 -7.08 -7.38
C ASP A 329 -9.38 -7.54 -8.79
N GLY A 330 -10.33 -6.89 -9.47
CA GLY A 330 -10.59 -7.13 -10.88
C GLY A 330 -9.37 -6.84 -11.74
N LEU A 331 -8.79 -5.64 -11.58
CA LEU A 331 -7.59 -5.20 -12.32
C LEU A 331 -6.39 -6.13 -12.09
N VAL A 332 -6.22 -6.57 -10.85
CA VAL A 332 -5.13 -7.46 -10.46
C VAL A 332 -5.36 -8.87 -11.03
N ARG A 333 -6.59 -9.39 -10.98
CA ARG A 333 -6.94 -10.69 -11.58
C ARG A 333 -6.76 -10.69 -13.09
N ASP A 334 -7.12 -9.60 -13.77
CA ASP A 334 -6.89 -9.44 -15.20
C ASP A 334 -5.38 -9.52 -15.52
N LYS A 335 -4.53 -8.82 -14.75
CA LYS A 335 -3.08 -8.93 -14.90
C LYS A 335 -2.54 -10.34 -14.66
N ILE A 336 -3.07 -11.04 -13.66
CA ILE A 336 -2.71 -12.44 -13.43
C ILE A 336 -3.12 -13.30 -14.62
N ALA A 337 -4.34 -13.12 -15.14
CA ALA A 337 -4.84 -13.88 -16.28
C ALA A 337 -4.01 -13.64 -17.55
N ASP A 338 -3.64 -12.38 -17.82
CA ASP A 338 -2.77 -12.01 -18.95
C ASP A 338 -1.39 -12.66 -18.84
N HIS A 339 -0.82 -12.69 -17.62
CA HIS A 339 0.48 -13.33 -17.36
C HIS A 339 0.44 -14.85 -17.49
N LEU A 340 -0.62 -15.48 -16.96
CA LEU A 340 -0.79 -16.94 -16.99
C LEU A 340 -1.28 -17.47 -18.35
N ARG A 341 -1.69 -16.58 -19.27
CA ARG A 341 -2.14 -16.99 -20.60
C ARG A 341 -0.99 -17.68 -21.33
N PRO A 342 -1.17 -18.93 -21.81
CA PRO A 342 -0.14 -19.60 -22.60
C PRO A 342 0.20 -18.74 -23.82
N SER A 343 1.48 -18.38 -23.99
CA SER A 343 1.97 -17.75 -25.21
C SER A 343 1.73 -18.68 -26.39
N THR A 344 0.63 -18.50 -27.11
CA THR A 344 0.27 -19.30 -28.29
C THR A 344 1.18 -19.02 -29.50
N SER A 345 2.34 -18.40 -29.32
CA SER A 345 3.24 -17.96 -30.40
C SER A 345 4.48 -18.84 -30.62
N THR A 346 4.69 -19.92 -29.86
CA THR A 346 5.86 -20.82 -30.08
C THR A 346 5.52 -22.27 -30.45
N ALA A 347 4.25 -22.67 -30.45
CA ALA A 347 3.85 -24.04 -30.79
C ALA A 347 3.42 -24.27 -32.24
N ALA A 348 3.41 -23.23 -33.10
CA ALA A 348 2.97 -23.33 -34.50
C ALA A 348 4.09 -23.12 -35.55
N ALA A 349 5.34 -22.94 -35.13
CA ALA A 349 6.46 -22.72 -36.05
C ALA A 349 7.75 -23.38 -35.54
N SER A 350 7.75 -24.71 -35.44
CA SER A 350 8.93 -25.59 -35.59
C SER A 350 8.56 -27.00 -35.13
N ALA A 351 7.93 -27.78 -36.01
CA ALA A 351 8.17 -29.21 -35.97
C ALA A 351 9.53 -29.43 -36.65
N PRO A 352 10.60 -29.80 -35.93
CA PRO A 352 11.85 -30.15 -36.57
C PRO A 352 11.61 -31.40 -37.42
N SER A 353 12.08 -31.37 -38.67
CA SER A 353 12.09 -32.58 -39.49
C SER A 353 12.91 -33.66 -38.77
N ALA A 354 12.54 -34.94 -38.93
CA ALA A 354 13.23 -36.06 -38.29
C ALA A 354 14.76 -36.11 -38.56
N MET A 355 15.23 -35.35 -39.55
CA MET A 355 16.64 -35.20 -39.91
C MET A 355 17.41 -34.23 -39.00
N GLU A 356 16.76 -33.18 -38.47
CA GLU A 356 17.39 -32.25 -37.51
C GLU A 356 17.54 -32.89 -36.12
N ALA A 357 16.56 -33.67 -35.68
CA ALA A 357 16.62 -34.37 -34.39
C ALA A 357 17.78 -35.38 -34.31
N ALA A 358 18.12 -36.04 -35.42
CA ALA A 358 19.25 -36.96 -35.52
C ALA A 358 20.60 -36.22 -35.50
N ALA A 359 20.68 -35.04 -36.10
CA ALA A 359 21.88 -34.21 -36.10
C ALA A 359 22.17 -33.60 -34.71
N SER A 360 21.12 -33.20 -33.98
CA SER A 360 21.24 -32.66 -32.61
C SER A 360 21.73 -33.73 -31.62
N GLN A 361 21.29 -34.99 -31.77
CA GLN A 361 21.75 -36.09 -30.92
C GLN A 361 23.23 -36.43 -31.13
N GLY A 362 23.72 -36.35 -32.38
CA GLY A 362 25.14 -36.54 -32.70
C GLY A 362 26.05 -35.45 -32.12
N LEU A 363 25.58 -34.20 -32.10
CA LEU A 363 26.30 -33.06 -31.51
C LEU A 363 26.32 -33.10 -29.98
N GLN A 364 25.22 -33.51 -29.34
CA GLN A 364 25.14 -33.64 -27.89
C GLN A 364 26.12 -34.69 -27.36
N HIS A 365 26.27 -35.81 -28.07
CA HIS A 365 27.17 -36.90 -27.69
C HIS A 365 28.66 -36.53 -27.83
N LEU A 366 28.99 -35.52 -28.66
CA LEU A 366 30.34 -34.97 -28.78
C LEU A 366 30.62 -33.89 -27.72
N ALA A 367 29.61 -33.13 -27.30
CA ALA A 367 29.73 -32.14 -26.23
C ALA A 367 29.94 -32.79 -24.85
N ASP A 368 29.25 -33.89 -24.58
CA ASP A 368 29.41 -34.66 -23.32
C ASP A 368 30.80 -35.31 -23.21
N LEU A 369 31.40 -35.69 -24.34
CA LEU A 369 32.75 -36.25 -24.40
C LEU A 369 33.84 -35.18 -24.18
N ALA A 370 33.56 -33.91 -24.50
CA ALA A 370 34.48 -32.79 -24.28
C ALA A 370 34.44 -32.27 -22.82
N THR A 371 33.28 -32.34 -22.15
CA THR A 371 33.13 -31.90 -20.76
C THR A 371 33.67 -32.91 -19.75
N LEU A 372 33.75 -34.20 -20.10
CA LEU A 372 34.42 -35.22 -19.28
C LEU A 372 35.94 -35.02 -19.16
N SER A 373 36.56 -34.19 -20.02
CA SER A 373 38.01 -33.91 -20.02
C SER A 373 38.41 -32.72 -19.13
N SER A 374 37.46 -31.95 -18.58
CA SER A 374 37.74 -30.66 -17.92
C SER A 374 37.32 -30.55 -16.45
N ALA A 375 36.88 -31.64 -15.81
CA ALA A 375 36.52 -31.65 -14.39
C ALA A 375 37.74 -31.89 -13.48
N ALA A 376 38.60 -30.89 -13.33
CA ALA A 376 39.58 -30.84 -12.24
C ALA A 376 39.94 -29.39 -11.88
N VAL A 377 39.05 -28.67 -11.19
CA VAL A 377 39.44 -27.44 -10.44
C VAL A 377 38.57 -27.26 -9.18
N ASP A 378 39.30 -27.17 -8.06
CA ASP A 378 39.09 -26.43 -6.81
C ASP A 378 37.70 -26.28 -6.19
N LYS A 379 37.59 -26.90 -5.01
CA LYS A 379 36.76 -26.41 -3.91
C LYS A 379 37.51 -25.30 -3.18
N THR A 380 37.15 -24.05 -3.42
CA THR A 380 37.54 -22.94 -2.54
C THR A 380 36.33 -22.51 -1.72
N GLU A 381 36.51 -22.59 -0.40
CA GLU A 381 35.57 -22.20 0.63
C GLU A 381 35.15 -20.73 0.47
N GLY A 382 33.85 -20.47 0.59
CA GLY A 382 33.25 -19.15 0.41
C GLY A 382 33.61 -18.20 1.55
N ASN A 383 34.51 -17.26 1.26
CA ASN A 383 34.67 -16.04 2.04
C ASN A 383 33.34 -15.26 2.07
N HIS A 384 32.87 -14.90 3.26
CA HIS A 384 31.79 -13.95 3.47
C HIS A 384 32.24 -12.54 3.06
N THR A 385 32.31 -12.27 1.76
CA THR A 385 32.35 -10.89 1.26
C THR A 385 30.96 -10.30 1.40
N TYR A 386 30.84 -9.19 2.13
CA TYR A 386 29.68 -8.30 2.09
C TYR A 386 29.47 -7.90 0.62
N ARG A 387 28.53 -8.58 -0.05
CA ARG A 387 28.36 -8.56 -1.49
C ARG A 387 27.34 -7.48 -1.84
N THR A 388 27.74 -6.54 -2.68
CA THR A 388 26.92 -5.40 -3.08
C THR A 388 26.65 -5.44 -4.58
N ALA A 389 25.61 -6.15 -5.01
CA ALA A 389 25.17 -6.10 -6.40
C ALA A 389 24.64 -4.68 -6.68
N PRO A 390 25.09 -4.00 -7.76
CA PRO A 390 24.70 -2.63 -8.01
C PRO A 390 23.35 -2.50 -8.73
N ASN A 391 22.84 -3.52 -9.41
CA ASN A 391 21.71 -3.32 -10.33
C ASN A 391 20.64 -4.42 -10.25
N TYR A 392 20.30 -4.88 -9.03
CA TYR A 392 19.25 -5.90 -8.84
C TYR A 392 19.52 -7.23 -9.60
N GLU A 393 20.78 -7.51 -9.94
CA GLU A 393 21.16 -8.71 -10.71
C GLU A 393 20.70 -10.00 -10.02
N ASP A 394 20.85 -10.06 -8.69
CA ASP A 394 20.45 -11.20 -7.87
C ASP A 394 18.92 -11.30 -7.69
N MET A 395 18.18 -10.20 -7.92
CA MET A 395 16.72 -10.17 -7.91
C MET A 395 16.13 -10.72 -9.21
N GLY A 396 16.86 -10.61 -10.32
CA GLY A 396 16.43 -11.07 -11.64
C GLY A 396 15.47 -10.12 -12.37
N PHE A 397 15.08 -9.00 -11.75
CA PHE A 397 14.34 -7.90 -12.37
C PHE A 397 14.65 -6.57 -11.66
N ASP A 398 14.44 -5.44 -12.35
CA ASP A 398 14.58 -4.11 -11.76
C ASP A 398 13.21 -3.61 -11.26
N PRO A 399 12.99 -3.41 -9.95
CA PRO A 399 11.73 -2.94 -9.40
C PRO A 399 11.52 -1.43 -9.56
N ARG A 400 12.57 -0.65 -9.88
CA ARG A 400 12.50 0.82 -9.91
C ARG A 400 11.51 1.38 -10.92
N PRO A 401 11.35 0.86 -12.15
CA PRO A 401 10.32 1.34 -13.07
C PRO A 401 8.90 1.22 -12.51
N LEU A 402 8.60 0.11 -11.81
CA LEU A 402 7.32 -0.09 -11.15
C LEU A 402 7.13 0.90 -9.98
N LEU A 403 8.18 1.10 -9.18
CA LEU A 403 8.13 1.99 -8.03
C LEU A 403 8.06 3.47 -8.43
N LEU A 404 8.76 3.90 -9.48
CA LEU A 404 8.78 5.29 -9.98
C LEU A 404 7.43 5.77 -10.50
N VAL A 405 6.68 4.89 -11.16
CA VAL A 405 5.33 5.20 -11.64
C VAL A 405 4.32 5.17 -10.49
N GLY A 406 4.63 4.41 -9.44
CA GLY A 406 3.71 4.07 -8.35
C GLY A 406 2.91 2.82 -8.71
N TYR A 407 3.00 1.79 -7.88
CA TYR A 407 2.40 0.49 -8.16
C TYR A 407 0.88 0.55 -8.35
N LEU A 408 0.19 1.50 -7.71
CA LEU A 408 -1.25 1.71 -7.92
C LEU A 408 -1.56 2.35 -9.28
N ASN A 409 -0.65 3.17 -9.81
CA ASN A 409 -0.81 3.77 -11.13
C ASN A 409 -0.50 2.74 -12.23
N VAL A 410 0.50 1.88 -12.03
CA VAL A 410 0.86 0.80 -12.97
C VAL A 410 -0.34 -0.12 -13.25
N VAL A 411 -1.07 -0.52 -12.21
CA VAL A 411 -2.24 -1.40 -12.38
C VAL A 411 -3.41 -0.68 -13.06
N ARG A 412 -3.57 0.63 -12.84
CA ARG A 412 -4.61 1.46 -13.46
C ARG A 412 -4.34 1.83 -14.92
N ALA A 413 -3.07 2.06 -15.29
CA ALA A 413 -2.70 2.50 -16.64
C ALA A 413 -2.90 1.42 -17.73
N THR A 414 -2.88 0.14 -17.36
CA THR A 414 -2.89 -0.98 -18.32
C THR A 414 -4.23 -1.12 -19.07
N GLN A 415 -5.32 -0.51 -18.57
CA GLN A 415 -6.62 -0.51 -19.23
C GLN A 415 -6.89 0.71 -20.14
N GLN A 416 -6.05 1.76 -20.11
CA GLN A 416 -6.23 2.92 -20.99
C GLN A 416 -5.67 2.69 -22.41
N THR A 417 -4.94 1.59 -22.62
CA THR A 417 -4.29 1.22 -23.88
C THR A 417 -4.94 0.01 -24.57
N ALA A 418 -6.06 -0.50 -24.05
CA ALA A 418 -6.91 -1.51 -24.67
C ALA A 418 -8.23 -0.87 -25.10
#